data_AF-E1QHG5-F1
#
_entry.id   AF-E1QHG5-F1
#
_cell.length_a   1.000
_cell.length_b   1.000
_cell.length_c   1.000
_cell.angle_alpha   90.00
_cell.angle_beta   90.00
_cell.angle_gamma   90.00
#
_symmetry.space_group_name_H-M   'P 1'
#
loop_
_entity.id
_entity.type
_entity.pdbx_description
1 polymer ?
#
loop_
_entity_poly.entity_id
_entity_poly.type
_entity_poly.pdbx_seq_one_letter_code
_entity_poly.pdbx_strand_id
1 'polypeptide(L)'
;MRQDVVDYADGLLPELDETMLAPETISRRAYRRQELHEVWHVLTAEERALVAQADLALIAAADMVAVYWRTDDIKRNREKYQPPKEVWWWWLHEIAEGAFPAELLPKAARP
;
A
#
# COMPACT_ATOMS: atom_id res chain seq x y z
N MET A 1 -0.99 16.11 12.87
CA MET A 1 -0.72 15.08 11.86
C MET A 1 0.78 14.85 11.77
N ARG A 2 1.27 13.62 11.93
CA ARG A 2 2.67 13.23 11.68
C ARG A 2 3.04 13.36 10.20
N GLN A 3 4.30 13.71 9.92
CA GLN A 3 4.78 13.86 8.54
C GLN A 3 4.69 12.55 7.76
N ASP A 4 5.04 11.40 8.35
CA ASP A 4 5.00 10.10 7.66
C ASP A 4 3.57 9.72 7.21
N VAL A 5 2.55 10.15 7.96
CA VAL A 5 1.13 9.95 7.61
C VAL A 5 0.75 10.85 6.43
N VAL A 6 1.18 12.12 6.46
CA VAL A 6 0.98 13.06 5.35
C VAL A 6 1.68 12.54 4.10
N ASP A 7 2.93 12.10 4.22
CA ASP A 7 3.73 11.59 3.11
C ASP A 7 3.15 10.29 2.53
N TYR A 8 2.52 9.45 3.35
CA TYR A 8 1.83 8.27 2.83
C TYR A 8 0.56 8.65 2.07
N ALA A 9 -0.25 9.54 2.64
CA ALA A 9 -1.51 9.99 2.04
C ALA A 9 -1.31 10.87 0.80
N ASP A 10 -0.19 11.58 0.72
CA ASP A 10 0.16 12.46 -0.39
C ASP A 10 0.15 11.70 -1.72
N GLY A 11 -0.59 12.22 -2.71
CA GLY A 11 -0.80 11.58 -3.99
C GLY A 11 -1.71 10.35 -3.99
N LEU A 12 -2.10 9.78 -2.84
CA LEU A 12 -3.15 8.76 -2.75
C LEU A 12 -4.54 9.38 -2.53
N LEU A 13 -4.60 10.57 -1.90
CA LEU A 13 -5.83 11.24 -1.52
C LEU A 13 -5.89 12.70 -2.02
N PRO A 14 -7.10 13.28 -2.22
CA PRO A 14 -8.43 12.67 -2.03
C PRO A 14 -8.82 11.67 -3.13
N GLU A 15 -8.27 11.82 -4.33
CA GLU A 15 -8.32 10.85 -5.42
C GLU A 15 -6.88 10.61 -5.88
N LEU A 16 -6.58 9.39 -6.34
CA LEU A 16 -5.28 9.08 -6.92
C LEU A 16 -5.10 9.94 -8.18
N ASP A 17 -4.11 10.82 -8.20
CA ASP A 17 -3.79 11.59 -9.41
C ASP A 17 -3.00 10.71 -10.38
N GLU A 18 -3.73 9.97 -11.21
CA GLU A 18 -3.18 9.07 -12.23
C GLU A 18 -2.29 9.80 -13.26
N THR A 19 -2.46 11.11 -13.42
CA THR A 19 -1.68 11.92 -14.37
C THR A 19 -0.34 12.39 -13.80
N MET A 20 -0.20 12.35 -12.46
CA MET A 20 0.97 12.87 -11.75
C MET A 20 1.86 11.78 -11.17
N LEU A 21 1.43 10.51 -11.18
CA LEU A 21 2.14 9.43 -10.49
C LEU A 21 2.51 8.29 -11.44
N ALA A 22 3.80 8.17 -11.75
CA ALA A 22 4.35 6.98 -12.37
C ALA A 22 4.11 5.75 -11.46
N PRO A 23 3.95 4.53 -12.02
CA PRO A 23 3.78 3.30 -11.24
C PRO A 23 4.85 3.10 -10.17
N GLU A 24 6.08 3.53 -10.43
CA GLU A 24 7.19 3.54 -9.47
C GLU A 24 6.89 4.44 -8.26
N THR A 25 6.28 5.61 -8.48
CA THR A 25 5.93 6.58 -7.43
C THR A 25 4.81 6.04 -6.55
N ILE A 26 3.77 5.45 -7.13
CA ILE A 26 2.68 4.80 -6.37
C ILE A 26 3.25 3.61 -5.59
N SER A 27 4.12 2.81 -6.20
CA SER A 27 4.75 1.67 -5.55
C SER A 27 5.57 2.06 -4.32
N ARG A 28 6.19 3.25 -4.33
CA ARG A 28 6.91 3.76 -3.15
C ARG A 28 6.01 3.96 -1.93
N ARG A 29 4.69 4.13 -2.12
CA ARG A 29 3.74 4.26 -1.01
C ARG A 29 3.64 2.97 -0.19
N ALA A 30 3.89 1.80 -0.77
CA ALA A 30 3.97 0.56 0.02
C ALA A 30 5.15 0.58 1.03
N TYR A 31 6.28 1.18 0.68
CA TYR A 31 7.39 1.35 1.63
C TYR A 31 7.03 2.33 2.74
N ARG A 32 6.34 3.43 2.41
CA ARG A 32 5.79 4.33 3.43
C ARG A 32 4.77 3.64 4.34
N ARG A 33 3.98 2.73 3.77
CA ARG A 33 3.02 1.93 4.54
C ARG A 33 3.70 0.97 5.52
N GLN A 34 4.87 0.43 5.15
CA GLN A 34 5.73 -0.36 6.03
C GLN A 34 6.22 0.49 7.22
N GLU A 35 6.73 1.70 6.96
CA GLU A 35 7.18 2.62 8.02
C GLU A 35 6.04 2.93 9.01
N LEU A 36 4.84 3.19 8.49
CA LEU A 36 3.64 3.43 9.32
C LEU A 36 3.19 2.20 10.12
N HIS A 37 3.45 0.99 9.63
CA HIS A 37 3.14 -0.23 10.38
C HIS A 37 3.96 -0.31 11.66
N GLU A 38 5.24 0.08 11.63
CA GLU A 38 6.14 0.05 12.78
C GLU A 38 5.72 1.02 13.88
N VAL A 39 5.14 2.17 13.50
CA VAL A 39 4.66 3.20 14.44
C VAL A 39 3.14 3.18 14.64
N TRP A 40 2.43 2.16 14.15
CA TRP A 40 0.96 2.12 14.16
C TRP A 40 0.36 2.34 15.56
N HIS A 41 1.01 1.77 16.57
CA HIS A 41 0.60 1.83 17.97
C HIS A 41 0.59 3.25 18.55
N VAL A 42 1.37 4.18 18.00
CA VAL A 42 1.42 5.59 18.44
C VAL A 42 0.66 6.57 17.55
N LEU A 43 0.03 6.08 16.47
CA LEU A 43 -0.84 6.91 15.64
C LEU A 43 -2.15 7.24 16.35
N THR A 44 -2.62 8.47 16.18
CA THR A 44 -3.93 8.90 16.66
C THR A 44 -5.07 8.23 15.87
N ALA A 45 -6.30 8.31 16.38
CA ALA A 45 -7.46 7.80 15.66
C ALA A 45 -7.68 8.50 14.30
N GLU A 46 -7.44 9.81 14.24
CA GLU A 46 -7.53 10.60 13.02
C GLU A 46 -6.46 10.18 11.99
N GLU A 47 -5.22 9.99 12.45
CA GLU A 47 -4.12 9.52 11.60
C GLU A 47 -4.40 8.13 11.05
N ARG A 48 -4.89 7.19 11.87
CA ARG A 48 -5.28 5.85 11.42
C ARG A 48 -6.43 5.89 10.42
N ALA A 49 -7.38 6.82 10.58
CA ALA A 49 -8.47 6.99 9.63
C ALA A 49 -7.95 7.50 8.27
N LEU A 50 -6.99 8.43 8.27
CA LEU A 50 -6.36 8.91 7.04
C LEU A 50 -5.53 7.82 6.36
N VAL A 51 -4.75 7.04 7.11
CA VAL A 51 -4.02 5.88 6.58
C VAL A 51 -4.99 4.85 6.01
N ALA A 52 -6.12 4.58 6.69
CA ALA A 52 -7.11 3.66 6.18
C ALA A 52 -7.72 4.13 4.84
N GLN A 53 -7.96 5.43 4.65
CA GLN A 53 -8.42 5.96 3.37
C GLN A 53 -7.35 5.82 2.27
N ALA A 54 -6.10 6.12 2.60
CA ALA A 54 -4.98 5.97 1.68
C ALA A 54 -4.72 4.48 1.32
N ASP A 55 -4.90 3.56 2.27
CA ASP A 55 -4.85 2.11 2.03
C ASP A 55 -5.87 1.71 0.95
N LEU A 56 -7.10 2.25 0.98
CA LEU A 56 -8.12 1.99 -0.05
C LEU A 56 -7.68 2.47 -1.43
N ALA A 57 -7.14 3.69 -1.51
CA ALA A 57 -6.65 4.24 -2.77
C ALA A 57 -5.48 3.43 -3.34
N LEU A 58 -4.55 2.98 -2.50
CA LEU A 58 -3.43 2.14 -2.93
C LEU A 58 -3.89 0.75 -3.41
N ILE A 59 -4.88 0.15 -2.74
CA ILE A 59 -5.49 -1.13 -3.15
C ILE A 59 -6.20 -0.98 -4.48
N ALA A 60 -6.97 0.10 -4.67
CA ALA A 60 -7.62 0.38 -5.96
C ALA A 60 -6.60 0.61 -7.09
N ALA A 61 -5.43 1.17 -6.76
CA ALA A 61 -4.33 1.39 -7.70
C ALA A 61 -3.49 0.13 -7.98
N ALA A 62 -3.81 -1.03 -7.38
CA ALA A 62 -2.98 -2.23 -7.46
C ALA A 62 -2.69 -2.65 -8.92
N ASP A 63 -3.69 -2.55 -9.81
CA ASP A 63 -3.54 -2.87 -11.23
C ASP A 63 -2.50 -2.01 -11.94
N MET A 64 -2.45 -0.70 -11.62
CA MET A 64 -1.50 0.24 -12.21
C MET A 64 -0.05 -0.08 -11.84
N VAL A 65 0.16 -0.59 -10.62
CA VAL A 65 1.49 -0.88 -10.09
C VAL A 65 1.92 -2.34 -10.26
N ALA A 66 1.00 -3.25 -10.59
CA ALA A 66 1.26 -4.68 -10.64
C ALA A 66 2.50 -5.04 -11.47
N VAL A 67 2.73 -4.37 -12.61
CA VAL A 67 3.91 -4.59 -13.46
C VAL A 67 5.21 -4.29 -12.70
N TYR A 68 5.28 -3.17 -11.97
CA TYR A 68 6.43 -2.83 -11.14
C TYR A 68 6.64 -3.87 -10.03
N TRP A 69 5.57 -4.34 -9.40
CA TRP A 69 5.62 -5.33 -8.33
C TRP A 69 6.00 -6.75 -8.78
N ARG A 70 5.98 -7.02 -10.09
CA ARG A 70 6.48 -8.25 -10.71
C ARG A 70 7.95 -8.16 -11.14
N THR A 71 8.59 -7.00 -11.05
CA THR A 71 10.02 -6.85 -11.40
C THR A 71 10.90 -7.77 -10.55
N ASP A 72 12.02 -8.21 -11.13
CA ASP A 72 12.94 -9.13 -10.46
C ASP A 72 13.47 -8.57 -9.15
N ASP A 73 13.67 -7.25 -9.04
CA ASP A 73 14.14 -6.62 -7.80
C ASP A 73 13.14 -6.75 -6.65
N ILE A 74 11.86 -6.47 -6.91
CA ILE A 74 10.82 -6.59 -5.88
C ILE A 74 10.57 -8.06 -5.53
N LYS A 75 10.58 -8.95 -6.54
CA LYS A 75 10.48 -10.39 -6.33
C LYS A 75 11.62 -10.90 -5.44
N ARG A 76 12.87 -10.51 -5.72
CA ARG A 76 14.03 -10.87 -4.89
C ARG A 76 13.91 -10.35 -3.46
N ASN A 77 13.38 -9.14 -3.27
CA ASN A 77 13.10 -8.61 -1.94
C ASN A 77 12.05 -9.47 -1.20
N ARG A 78 10.96 -9.86 -1.86
CA ARG A 78 9.96 -10.76 -1.24
C ARG A 78 10.56 -12.12 -0.90
N GLU A 79 11.38 -12.71 -1.76
CA GLU A 79 12.04 -14.00 -1.50
C GLU A 79 13.04 -13.92 -0.34
N LYS A 80 13.76 -12.80 -0.23
CA LYS A 80 14.75 -12.56 0.82
C LYS A 80 14.10 -12.29 2.18
N TYR A 81 13.10 -11.39 2.22
CA TYR A 81 12.51 -10.94 3.48
C TYR A 81 11.28 -11.76 3.90
N GLN A 82 10.68 -12.52 2.97
CA GLN A 82 9.51 -13.37 3.19
C GLN A 82 8.41 -12.66 4.00
N PRO A 83 7.95 -11.47 3.57
CA PRO A 83 6.95 -10.72 4.32
C PRO A 83 5.68 -11.57 4.47
N PRO A 84 5.06 -11.63 5.65
CA PRO A 84 3.85 -12.41 5.84
C PRO A 84 2.68 -11.75 5.09
N LYS A 85 1.59 -12.50 4.86
CA LYS A 85 0.48 -12.01 4.02
C LYS A 85 -0.29 -10.87 4.68
N GLU A 86 -0.30 -10.77 6.01
CA GLU A 86 -0.89 -9.67 6.78
C GLU A 86 -0.31 -8.29 6.39
N VAL A 87 0.90 -8.30 5.83
CA VAL A 87 1.61 -7.14 5.30
C VAL A 87 1.26 -6.99 3.81
N TRP A 88 -0.04 -6.85 3.54
CA TRP A 88 -0.65 -6.91 2.20
C TRP A 88 -0.01 -5.96 1.18
N TRP A 89 0.57 -4.84 1.62
CA TRP A 89 1.22 -3.86 0.74
C TRP A 89 2.46 -4.41 0.02
N TRP A 90 2.99 -5.57 0.41
CA TRP A 90 4.03 -6.28 -0.36
C TRP A 90 3.49 -7.10 -1.53
N TRP A 91 2.18 -7.27 -1.60
CA TRP A 91 1.49 -8.22 -2.46
C TRP A 91 0.53 -7.53 -3.44
N LEU A 92 0.78 -6.26 -3.79
CA LEU A 92 -0.08 -5.48 -4.71
C LEU A 92 -0.32 -6.19 -6.05
N HIS A 93 0.66 -6.91 -6.59
CA HIS A 93 0.48 -7.75 -7.79
C HIS A 93 -0.56 -8.87 -7.61
N GLU A 94 -0.60 -9.54 -6.45
CA GLU A 94 -1.61 -10.58 -6.20
C GLU A 94 -2.99 -9.97 -5.94
N ILE A 95 -3.05 -8.78 -5.36
CA ILE A 95 -4.30 -8.02 -5.17
C ILE A 95 -4.90 -7.66 -6.54
N ALA A 96 -4.08 -7.13 -7.45
CA ALA A 96 -4.46 -6.86 -8.83
C ALA A 96 -4.97 -8.12 -9.57
N GLU A 97 -4.37 -9.27 -9.31
CA GLU A 97 -4.75 -10.54 -9.93
C GLU A 97 -5.96 -11.22 -9.27
N GLY A 98 -6.48 -10.68 -8.17
CA GLY A 98 -7.52 -11.33 -7.37
C GLY A 98 -7.06 -12.63 -6.68
N ALA A 99 -5.75 -12.86 -6.60
CA ALA A 99 -5.15 -14.05 -5.98
C ALA A 99 -4.86 -13.84 -4.49
N PHE A 100 -4.81 -12.59 -4.03
CA PHE A 100 -4.54 -12.27 -2.63
C PHE A 100 -5.76 -12.60 -1.73
N PRO A 101 -5.56 -13.21 -0.54
CA PRO A 101 -6.67 -13.54 0.36
C PRO A 101 -7.42 -12.31 0.85
N ALA A 102 -8.70 -12.18 0.48
CA ALA A 102 -9.52 -11.01 0.78
C ALA A 102 -9.70 -10.76 2.29
N GLU A 103 -9.68 -11.81 3.10
CA GLU A 103 -9.77 -11.73 4.57
C GLU A 103 -8.58 -11.02 5.22
N LEU A 104 -7.44 -10.95 4.52
CA LEU A 104 -6.23 -10.25 4.97
C LEU A 104 -6.17 -8.79 4.50
N LEU A 105 -7.06 -8.37 3.61
CA LEU A 105 -7.19 -6.97 3.25
C LEU A 105 -7.82 -6.15 4.39
N PRO A 106 -7.55 -4.82 4.45
CA PRO A 106 -8.30 -3.91 5.29
C PRO A 106 -9.80 -4.10 5.12
N LYS A 107 -10.57 -4.09 6.23
CA LYS A 107 -12.01 -4.42 6.22
C LYS A 107 -12.81 -3.61 5.20
N ALA A 108 -12.45 -2.34 5.00
CA ALA A 108 -13.13 -1.45 4.06
C ALA A 108 -12.78 -1.71 2.59
N ALA A 109 -11.75 -2.51 2.30
CA ALA A 109 -11.30 -2.87 0.95
C ALA A 109 -11.74 -4.27 0.49
N ARG A 110 -12.48 -5.00 1.33
CA ARG A 110 -12.92 -6.37 1.01
C ARG A 110 -14.10 -6.31 0.03
N PRO A 111 -14.16 -7.21 -0.97
CA PRO A 111 -15.28 -7.30 -1.91
C PRO A 111 -16.58 -7.75 -1.23
#